data_AF-A0A1R4I7H8-F1
#
_entry.id   AF-A0A1R4I7H8-F1
#
_cell.length_a   1.000
_cell.length_b   1.000
_cell.length_c   1.000
_cell.angle_alpha   90.00
_cell.angle_beta   90.00
_cell.angle_gamma   90.00
#
_symmetry.space_group_name_H-M   'P 1'
#
loop_
_entity.id
_entity.type
_entity.pdbx_description
1 polymer ?
#
loop_
_entity_poly.entity_id
_entity_poly.type
_entity_poly.pdbx_seq_one_letter_code
_entity_poly.pdbx_strand_id
1 'polypeptide(L)'
;MTALEGLKELLRERIATQYLDSPDFNGVAAAPLMDVAAKLSVDSEVALAELVADGAVYANFGHEMVNPHILGFPHQSAADNLAEVQRRGGVRSAVLYPTKGTLAAMSAGERYPSAPYSAALALGHAQLESIFFRADVLGRYRDDPRYDYTLDIGGEIRAREGTPLDTYLTTFSIGFDGDTTSDEIVVGVPLRYLHDLSPTEQSYWKSFEHERQDWVLHPDWVRPHLMGEFPERVSPYTAILMEMSLVNEICDVIGYPTLFRTLYEDPNRPTDYGYLIRPTKRELSTFIEQLNKLLIDNLDQKFFRQAKIPLTEERQDGDGNIYQGQRGTMNMLIEWMDRTVTHDPEGMVQSAAAILKEIRRARSKTAHKLHENEYDSSMWTDQRHLVVEAYLAVRTVRQLLQSHPKASAVKVSEELDEAKVWPF
;
A
#
# COMPACT_ATOMS: atom_id res chain seq x y z
N MET A 1 38.65 14.28 -35.81
CA MET A 1 38.08 14.38 -34.46
C MET A 1 38.83 15.49 -33.73
N THR A 2 38.13 16.54 -33.27
CA THR A 2 38.76 17.64 -32.53
C THR A 2 39.13 17.17 -31.12
N ALA A 3 40.02 17.87 -30.43
CA ALA A 3 40.37 17.55 -29.03
C ALA A 3 39.14 17.63 -28.11
N LEU A 4 38.20 18.55 -28.40
CA LEU A 4 36.91 18.66 -27.72
C LEU A 4 36.02 17.44 -27.97
N GLU A 5 35.90 17.00 -29.22
CA GLU A 5 35.08 15.83 -29.57
C GLU A 5 35.62 14.55 -28.92
N GLY A 6 36.96 14.38 -28.90
CA GLY A 6 37.59 13.27 -28.20
C GLY A 6 37.36 13.31 -26.69
N LEU A 7 37.33 14.50 -26.07
CA LEU A 7 37.00 14.64 -24.66
C LEU A 7 35.52 14.33 -24.37
N LYS A 8 34.60 14.78 -25.23
CA LYS A 8 33.17 14.49 -25.12
C LYS A 8 32.91 12.98 -25.13
N GLU A 9 33.52 12.26 -26.07
CA GLU A 9 33.41 10.81 -26.15
C GLU A 9 33.91 10.13 -24.87
N LEU A 10 35.11 10.51 -24.41
CA LEU A 10 35.71 9.95 -23.19
C LEU A 10 34.85 10.22 -21.95
N LEU A 11 34.30 11.43 -21.81
CA LEU A 11 33.44 11.78 -20.69
C LEU A 11 32.11 11.03 -20.74
N ARG A 12 31.49 10.92 -21.93
CA ARG A 12 30.25 10.16 -22.14
C ARG A 12 30.43 8.70 -21.75
N GLU A 13 31.46 8.04 -22.27
CA GLU A 13 31.78 6.66 -21.92
C GLU A 13 32.05 6.52 -20.42
N ARG A 14 32.84 7.42 -19.83
CA ARG A 14 33.18 7.35 -18.41
C ARG A 14 31.97 7.52 -17.49
N ILE A 15 31.04 8.41 -17.84
CA ILE A 15 29.77 8.60 -17.13
C ILE A 15 28.92 7.34 -17.25
N ALA A 16 28.75 6.81 -18.46
CA ALA A 16 27.96 5.60 -18.70
C ALA A 16 28.52 4.37 -17.99
N THR A 17 29.84 4.16 -18.04
CA THR A 17 30.49 3.04 -17.33
C THR A 17 30.31 3.14 -15.82
N GLN A 18 30.56 4.32 -15.22
CA GLN A 18 30.39 4.47 -13.77
C GLN A 18 28.92 4.29 -13.32
N TYR A 19 27.97 4.75 -14.13
CA TYR A 19 26.55 4.51 -13.89
C TYR A 19 26.20 3.01 -13.94
N LEU A 20 26.63 2.30 -14.99
CA LEU A 20 26.32 0.89 -15.18
C LEU A 20 27.08 -0.06 -14.24
N ASP A 21 28.23 0.38 -13.72
CA ASP A 21 29.01 -0.38 -12.74
C ASP A 21 28.59 -0.02 -11.30
N SER A 22 27.70 0.96 -11.12
CA SER A 22 27.08 1.26 -9.83
C SER A 22 26.05 0.18 -9.48
N PRO A 23 26.11 -0.42 -8.27
CA PRO A 23 25.12 -1.41 -7.86
C PRO A 23 23.68 -0.90 -7.94
N ASP A 24 23.45 0.38 -7.61
CA ASP A 24 22.11 0.99 -7.58
C ASP A 24 21.88 1.99 -8.73
N PHE A 25 22.70 1.95 -9.79
CA PHE A 25 22.60 2.90 -10.90
C PHE A 25 22.68 4.37 -10.44
N ASN A 26 23.60 4.66 -9.51
CA ASN A 26 23.79 6.02 -9.01
C ASN A 26 24.50 6.91 -10.03
N GLY A 27 24.13 8.18 -10.05
CA GLY A 27 24.76 9.17 -10.92
C GLY A 27 26.15 9.59 -10.45
N VAL A 28 26.91 10.18 -11.38
CA VAL A 28 28.33 10.53 -11.17
C VAL A 28 28.49 12.02 -10.91
N ALA A 29 29.14 12.41 -9.81
CA ALA A 29 29.40 13.83 -9.54
C ALA A 29 30.27 14.46 -10.65
N ALA A 30 29.87 15.63 -11.14
CA ALA A 30 30.58 16.33 -12.22
C ALA A 30 31.98 16.82 -11.77
N ALA A 31 32.10 17.39 -10.56
CA ALA A 31 33.34 18.00 -10.09
C ALA A 31 34.57 17.07 -10.15
N PRO A 32 34.54 15.83 -9.64
CA PRO A 32 35.67 14.91 -9.77
C PRO A 32 36.05 14.58 -11.23
N LEU A 33 35.06 14.46 -12.13
CA LEU A 33 35.32 14.23 -13.56
C LEU A 33 36.02 15.42 -14.20
N MET A 34 35.57 16.63 -13.88
CA MET A 34 36.16 17.87 -14.38
C MET A 34 37.60 18.06 -13.89
N ASP A 35 37.89 17.76 -12.63
CA ASP A 35 39.24 17.92 -12.06
C ASP A 35 40.25 16.95 -12.71
N VAL A 36 39.80 15.77 -13.14
CA VAL A 36 40.62 14.83 -13.93
C VAL A 36 40.83 15.35 -15.36
N ALA A 37 39.76 15.83 -16.00
CA ALA A 37 39.79 16.33 -17.38
C ALA A 37 40.57 17.65 -17.53
N ALA A 38 40.65 18.49 -16.51
CA ALA A 38 41.41 19.75 -16.52
C ALA A 38 42.89 19.55 -16.86
N LYS A 39 43.43 18.34 -16.69
CA LYS A 39 44.80 17.98 -17.06
C LYS A 39 45.02 17.89 -18.57
N LEU A 40 43.96 17.89 -19.38
CA LEU A 40 43.99 17.65 -20.83
C LEU A 40 43.99 18.94 -21.68
N SER A 41 44.11 20.13 -21.06
CA SER A 41 44.14 21.44 -21.77
C SER A 41 42.92 21.74 -22.65
N VAL A 42 41.80 21.07 -22.40
CA VAL A 42 40.50 21.30 -23.03
C VAL A 42 39.50 21.60 -21.91
N ASP A 43 38.60 22.56 -22.13
CA ASP A 43 37.62 22.97 -21.13
C ASP A 43 36.54 21.88 -20.96
N SER A 44 36.59 21.20 -19.81
CA SER A 44 35.65 20.13 -19.46
C SER A 44 34.25 20.65 -19.15
N GLU A 45 34.12 21.91 -18.71
CA GLU A 45 32.82 22.54 -18.52
C GLU A 45 32.09 22.67 -19.85
N VAL A 46 32.79 23.17 -20.88
CA VAL A 46 32.24 23.30 -22.24
C VAL A 46 31.86 21.94 -22.80
N ALA A 47 32.73 20.94 -22.67
CA ALA A 47 32.46 19.58 -23.17
C ALA A 47 31.21 18.96 -22.53
N LEU A 48 31.05 19.08 -21.20
CA LEU A 48 29.89 18.56 -20.48
C LEU A 48 28.61 19.33 -20.80
N ALA A 49 28.68 20.67 -20.91
CA ALA A 49 27.53 21.48 -21.30
C ALA A 49 27.04 21.16 -22.71
N GLU A 50 27.95 20.88 -23.65
CA GLU A 50 27.58 20.39 -24.98
C GLU A 50 26.95 18.99 -24.93
N LEU A 51 27.47 18.07 -24.10
CA LEU A 51 26.85 16.75 -23.93
C LEU A 51 25.43 16.83 -23.35
N VAL A 52 25.17 17.81 -22.48
CA VAL A 52 23.82 18.10 -21.98
C VAL A 52 22.94 18.68 -23.09
N ALA A 53 23.44 19.65 -23.84
CA ALA A 53 22.73 20.26 -24.97
C ALA A 53 22.37 19.23 -26.06
N ASP A 54 23.28 18.30 -26.33
CA ASP A 54 23.11 17.21 -27.30
C ASP A 54 22.16 16.11 -26.78
N GLY A 55 21.77 16.15 -25.50
CA GLY A 55 20.93 15.12 -24.87
C GLY A 55 21.64 13.79 -24.68
N ALA A 56 22.98 13.76 -24.65
CA ALA A 56 23.78 12.57 -24.36
C ALA A 56 23.94 12.34 -22.85
N VAL A 57 23.96 13.42 -22.07
CA VAL A 57 24.07 13.41 -20.60
C VAL A 57 22.94 14.25 -20.00
N TYR A 58 22.42 13.83 -18.86
CA TYR A 58 21.48 14.58 -18.03
C TYR A 58 22.18 15.10 -16.77
N ALA A 59 22.02 16.38 -16.47
CA ALA A 59 22.56 17.03 -15.28
C ALA A 59 21.48 17.16 -14.20
N ASN A 60 21.58 16.36 -13.13
CA ASN A 60 20.69 16.41 -11.98
C ASN A 60 21.27 17.29 -10.87
N PHE A 61 20.48 18.24 -10.37
CA PHE A 61 20.86 19.14 -9.28
C PHE A 61 20.10 18.86 -7.97
N GLY A 62 19.30 17.79 -7.92
CA GLY A 62 18.55 17.39 -6.72
C GLY A 62 17.39 18.32 -6.37
N HIS A 63 16.82 18.98 -7.38
CA HIS A 63 15.72 19.93 -7.20
C HIS A 63 14.33 19.26 -7.25
N GLU A 64 14.22 18.09 -7.88
CA GLU A 64 13.00 17.25 -7.88
C GLU A 64 13.05 16.19 -6.76
N MET A 65 14.24 15.66 -6.49
CA MET A 65 14.51 14.72 -5.40
C MET A 65 15.74 15.18 -4.63
N VAL A 66 15.64 15.26 -3.29
CA VAL A 66 16.67 15.86 -2.42
C VAL A 66 18.05 15.21 -2.61
N ASN A 67 18.11 13.90 -2.87
CA ASN A 67 19.36 13.22 -3.17
C ASN A 67 19.64 13.18 -4.69
N PRO A 68 20.57 13.99 -5.22
CA PRO A 68 20.83 14.05 -6.66
C PRO A 68 21.52 12.80 -7.22
N HIS A 69 22.02 11.90 -6.37
CA HIS A 69 22.61 10.62 -6.79
C HIS A 69 21.57 9.54 -7.08
N ILE A 70 20.30 9.78 -6.75
CA ILE A 70 19.18 8.94 -7.13
C ILE A 70 18.43 9.65 -8.26
N LEU A 71 18.29 8.97 -9.40
CA LEU A 71 17.46 9.47 -10.48
C LEU A 71 16.00 9.15 -10.16
N GLY A 72 15.36 9.99 -9.34
CA GLY A 72 14.00 9.74 -8.86
C GLY A 72 12.95 9.74 -9.97
N PHE A 73 13.05 10.70 -10.89
CA PHE A 73 12.04 10.95 -11.92
C PHE A 73 12.65 10.95 -13.34
N PRO A 74 11.82 10.76 -14.39
CA PRO A 74 12.29 10.78 -15.78
C PRO A 74 12.98 12.08 -16.15
N HIS A 75 13.93 12.01 -17.08
CA HIS A 75 14.65 13.19 -17.57
C HIS A 75 13.69 14.23 -18.17
N GLN A 76 13.96 15.49 -17.85
CA GLN A 76 13.43 16.63 -18.59
C GLN A 76 13.99 16.65 -20.02
N SER A 77 13.43 17.53 -20.87
CA SER A 77 13.99 17.73 -22.21
C SER A 77 15.43 18.25 -22.14
N ALA A 78 16.25 17.97 -23.17
CA ALA A 78 17.63 18.46 -23.23
C ALA A 78 17.70 20.00 -23.15
N ALA A 79 16.72 20.69 -23.74
CA ALA A 79 16.63 22.14 -23.70
C ALA A 79 16.35 22.66 -22.28
N ASP A 80 15.41 22.05 -21.57
CA ASP A 80 15.08 22.42 -20.18
C ASP A 80 16.25 22.11 -19.25
N ASN A 81 16.90 20.96 -19.43
CA ASN A 81 18.05 20.57 -18.63
C ASN A 81 19.25 21.51 -18.86
N LEU A 82 19.49 21.93 -20.11
CA LEU A 82 20.51 22.94 -20.40
C LEU A 82 20.17 24.30 -19.79
N ALA A 83 18.90 24.72 -19.84
CA ALA A 83 18.45 25.96 -19.20
C ALA A 83 18.67 25.91 -17.68
N GLU A 84 18.45 24.76 -17.04
CA GLU A 84 18.75 24.54 -15.64
C GLU A 84 20.26 24.64 -15.35
N VAL A 85 21.11 24.02 -16.17
CA VAL A 85 22.59 24.15 -16.08
C VAL A 85 23.01 25.62 -16.12
N GLN A 86 22.47 26.39 -17.08
CA GLN A 86 22.75 27.82 -17.22
C GLN A 86 22.30 28.61 -15.99
N ARG A 87 21.10 28.31 -15.47
CA ARG A 87 20.56 28.95 -14.27
C ARG A 87 21.41 28.69 -13.03
N ARG A 88 22.03 27.51 -12.93
CA ARG A 88 22.93 27.13 -11.83
C ARG A 88 24.36 27.66 -12.00
N GLY A 89 24.67 28.27 -13.14
CA GLY A 89 25.99 28.83 -13.44
C GLY A 89 27.03 27.78 -13.88
N GLY A 90 26.57 26.60 -14.31
CA GLY A 90 27.44 25.52 -14.81
C GLY A 90 27.04 24.12 -14.33
N VAL A 91 27.75 23.10 -14.82
CA VAL A 91 27.52 21.69 -14.51
C VAL A 91 28.27 21.19 -13.28
N ARG A 92 29.25 21.96 -12.75
CA ARG A 92 30.18 21.49 -11.71
C ARG A 92 29.51 20.92 -10.46
N SER A 93 28.36 21.46 -10.05
CA SER A 93 27.59 21.01 -8.89
C SER A 93 26.56 19.91 -9.20
N ALA A 94 26.44 19.49 -10.47
CA ALA A 94 25.51 18.46 -10.89
C ALA A 94 26.02 17.06 -10.58
N VAL A 95 25.07 16.14 -10.47
CA VAL A 95 25.27 14.72 -10.65
C VAL A 95 24.82 14.35 -12.06
N LEU A 96 25.69 13.68 -12.80
CA LEU A 96 25.53 13.39 -14.21
C LEU A 96 25.04 11.97 -14.43
N TYR A 97 24.09 11.82 -15.35
CA TYR A 97 23.55 10.55 -15.80
C TYR A 97 23.70 10.41 -17.31
N PRO A 98 24.03 9.22 -17.83
CA PRO A 98 23.84 8.96 -19.25
C PRO A 98 22.34 8.98 -19.59
N THR A 99 21.96 9.50 -20.75
CA THR A 99 20.54 9.49 -21.17
C THR A 99 20.11 8.12 -21.69
N LYS A 100 18.78 7.87 -21.72
CA LYS A 100 18.20 6.65 -22.30
C LYS A 100 18.73 6.37 -23.72
N GLY A 101 18.85 7.41 -24.55
CA GLY A 101 19.40 7.29 -25.91
C GLY A 101 20.86 6.83 -25.92
N THR A 102 21.68 7.35 -25.01
CA THR A 102 23.09 6.96 -24.86
C THR A 102 23.22 5.50 -24.40
N LEU A 103 22.43 5.10 -23.40
CA LEU A 103 22.44 3.75 -22.86
C LEU A 103 21.90 2.71 -23.86
N ALA A 104 20.86 3.06 -24.63
CA ALA A 104 20.32 2.20 -25.67
C ALA A 104 21.34 1.96 -26.80
N ALA A 105 22.09 2.98 -27.21
CA ALA A 105 23.15 2.84 -28.21
C ALA A 105 24.30 1.93 -27.74
N MET A 106 24.46 1.75 -26.43
CA MET A 106 25.45 0.85 -25.82
C MET A 106 24.89 -0.55 -25.54
N SER A 107 23.66 -0.87 -25.95
CA SER A 107 22.97 -2.12 -25.60
C SER A 107 22.98 -2.41 -24.08
N ALA A 108 22.90 -1.36 -23.24
CA ALA A 108 23.12 -1.49 -21.80
C ALA A 108 22.17 -2.48 -21.11
N GLY A 109 20.94 -2.61 -21.60
CA GLY A 109 19.95 -3.57 -21.09
C GLY A 109 20.36 -5.04 -21.29
N GLU A 110 21.18 -5.36 -22.29
CA GLU A 110 21.65 -6.73 -22.55
C GLU A 110 22.58 -7.28 -21.46
N ARG A 111 23.10 -6.42 -20.57
CA ARG A 111 23.87 -6.82 -19.38
C ARG A 111 23.03 -7.64 -18.38
N TYR A 112 21.70 -7.56 -18.46
CA TYR A 112 20.78 -8.11 -17.46
C TYR A 112 19.79 -9.11 -18.09
N PRO A 113 20.28 -10.26 -18.60
CA PRO A 113 19.40 -11.27 -19.18
C PRO A 113 18.46 -11.82 -18.10
N SER A 114 17.17 -11.87 -18.40
CA SER A 114 16.11 -12.35 -17.48
C SER A 114 15.91 -11.51 -16.20
N ALA A 115 16.48 -10.31 -16.14
CA ALA A 115 16.24 -9.34 -15.06
C ALA A 115 15.64 -8.05 -15.66
N PRO A 116 14.34 -8.07 -16.02
CA PRO A 116 13.70 -7.01 -16.79
C PRO A 116 13.76 -5.62 -16.13
N TYR A 117 13.72 -5.55 -14.79
CA TYR A 117 13.72 -4.27 -14.07
C TYR A 117 15.14 -3.73 -13.88
N SER A 118 16.11 -4.61 -13.66
CA SER A 118 17.53 -4.24 -13.75
C SER A 118 17.89 -3.75 -15.15
N ALA A 119 17.37 -4.40 -16.20
CA ALA A 119 17.54 -3.96 -17.59
C ALA A 119 16.91 -2.59 -17.84
N ALA A 120 15.73 -2.30 -17.27
CA ALA A 120 15.09 -0.99 -17.37
C ALA A 120 15.95 0.12 -16.73
N LEU A 121 16.49 -0.11 -15.52
CA LEU A 121 17.41 0.84 -14.89
C LEU A 121 18.71 0.99 -15.70
N ALA A 122 19.25 -0.10 -16.25
CA ALA A 122 20.42 -0.06 -17.13
C ALA A 122 20.17 0.74 -18.42
N LEU A 123 18.91 0.86 -18.85
CA LEU A 123 18.48 1.70 -19.97
C LEU A 123 18.09 3.13 -19.55
N GLY A 124 18.29 3.50 -18.29
CA GLY A 124 18.13 4.87 -17.78
C GLY A 124 16.69 5.21 -17.41
N HIS A 125 15.86 4.23 -17.05
CA HIS A 125 14.59 4.50 -16.38
C HIS A 125 14.81 5.08 -14.98
N ALA A 126 13.84 5.86 -14.52
CA ALA A 126 13.96 6.50 -13.21
C ALA A 126 13.71 5.49 -12.10
N GLN A 127 14.45 5.60 -11.00
CA GLN A 127 14.43 4.65 -9.89
C GLN A 127 13.07 4.61 -9.17
N LEU A 128 12.34 5.72 -9.13
CA LEU A 128 11.01 5.80 -8.50
C LEU A 128 9.86 5.69 -9.52
N GLU A 129 10.17 5.44 -10.79
CA GLU A 129 9.17 5.04 -11.79
C GLU A 129 8.55 3.72 -11.31
N SER A 130 7.22 3.68 -11.17
CA SER A 130 6.52 2.52 -10.63
C SER A 130 5.94 1.67 -11.75
N ILE A 131 6.09 0.35 -11.60
CA ILE A 131 5.48 -0.64 -12.49
C ILE A 131 4.27 -1.23 -11.77
N PHE A 132 3.18 -1.39 -12.51
CA PHE A 132 1.92 -1.91 -12.01
C PHE A 132 1.69 -3.35 -12.43
N PHE A 133 1.19 -4.12 -11.48
CA PHE A 133 0.98 -5.56 -11.58
C PHE A 133 -0.45 -5.89 -11.20
N ARG A 134 -0.98 -6.96 -11.81
CA ARG A 134 -2.18 -7.58 -11.25
C ARG A 134 -1.89 -8.05 -9.82
N ALA A 135 -2.84 -7.84 -8.90
CA ALA A 135 -2.64 -8.14 -7.49
C ALA A 135 -2.36 -9.63 -7.20
N ASP A 136 -2.72 -10.54 -8.11
CA ASP A 136 -2.48 -11.98 -7.98
C ASP A 136 -0.99 -12.37 -7.96
N VAL A 137 -0.09 -11.46 -8.33
CA VAL A 137 1.37 -11.58 -8.11
C VAL A 137 1.73 -11.83 -6.64
N LEU A 138 0.90 -11.35 -5.71
CA LEU A 138 1.12 -11.50 -4.28
C LEU A 138 0.75 -12.89 -3.76
N GLY A 139 0.00 -13.67 -4.56
CA GLY A 139 -0.64 -14.91 -4.09
C GLY A 139 0.34 -15.95 -3.57
N ARG A 140 1.51 -16.10 -4.21
CA ARG A 140 2.50 -17.08 -3.75
C ARG A 140 3.12 -16.73 -2.41
N TYR A 141 3.21 -15.45 -2.07
CA TYR A 141 3.81 -14.99 -0.82
C TYR A 141 2.77 -15.08 0.31
N ARG A 142 1.53 -14.69 0.05
CA ARG A 142 0.43 -14.83 1.01
C ARG A 142 0.15 -16.30 1.36
N ASP A 143 0.14 -17.17 0.35
CA ASP A 143 -0.28 -18.56 0.52
C ASP A 143 0.86 -19.49 1.04
N ASP A 144 2.10 -19.01 1.12
CA ASP A 144 3.28 -19.78 1.56
C ASP A 144 3.82 -19.26 2.91
N PRO A 145 3.71 -20.04 4.01
CA PRO A 145 4.08 -19.59 5.36
C PRO A 145 5.59 -19.39 5.57
N ARG A 146 6.41 -19.64 4.54
CA ARG A 146 7.83 -19.30 4.52
C ARG A 146 8.07 -17.82 4.25
N TYR A 147 7.05 -17.07 3.85
CA TYR A 147 7.13 -15.62 3.70
C TYR A 147 6.31 -14.92 4.77
N ASP A 148 6.85 -13.84 5.31
CA ASP A 148 6.08 -12.82 5.99
C ASP A 148 5.52 -11.85 4.95
N TYR A 149 4.21 -11.64 5.01
CA TYR A 149 3.45 -10.87 4.04
C TYR A 149 2.48 -9.96 4.77
N THR A 150 2.46 -8.69 4.35
CA THR A 150 1.44 -7.72 4.78
C THR A 150 0.85 -7.02 3.56
N LEU A 151 -0.43 -6.66 3.65
CA LEU A 151 -1.10 -5.82 2.67
C LEU A 151 -2.19 -4.98 3.32
N ASP A 152 -2.04 -3.67 3.21
CA ASP A 152 -3.04 -2.66 3.49
C ASP A 152 -2.99 -1.59 2.37
N ILE A 153 -2.79 -0.31 2.69
CA ILE A 153 -2.45 0.75 1.72
C ILE A 153 -1.12 0.48 1.00
N GLY A 154 -0.23 -0.23 1.68
CA GLY A 154 0.96 -0.83 1.09
C GLY A 154 1.27 -2.15 1.78
N GLY A 155 2.36 -2.75 1.38
CA GLY A 155 2.77 -4.03 1.92
C GLY A 155 4.27 -4.23 1.86
N GLU A 156 4.70 -5.30 2.52
CA GLU A 156 6.05 -5.80 2.47
C GLU A 156 6.04 -7.33 2.28
N ILE A 157 7.09 -7.84 1.65
CA ILE A 157 7.34 -9.28 1.51
C ILE A 157 8.73 -9.56 2.05
N ARG A 158 8.82 -10.49 2.99
CA ARG A 158 10.09 -10.93 3.57
C ARG A 158 10.14 -12.45 3.59
N ALA A 159 11.16 -13.03 2.98
CA ALA A 159 11.46 -14.44 3.15
C ALA A 159 11.91 -14.71 4.60
N ARG A 160 11.38 -15.76 5.22
CA ARG A 160 11.86 -16.23 6.52
C ARG A 160 13.18 -16.97 6.36
N GLU A 161 13.95 -17.06 7.45
CA GLU A 161 15.20 -17.80 7.49
C GLU A 161 15.02 -19.25 7.00
N GLY A 162 15.91 -19.71 6.12
CA GLY A 162 15.85 -21.05 5.53
C GLY A 162 14.95 -21.17 4.29
N THR A 163 14.38 -20.07 3.79
CA THR A 163 13.65 -20.06 2.51
C THR A 163 14.63 -20.16 1.33
N PRO A 164 14.39 -21.03 0.32
CA PRO A 164 15.32 -21.19 -0.81
C PRO A 164 15.53 -19.93 -1.67
N LEU A 165 14.54 -19.04 -1.70
CA LEU A 165 14.61 -17.75 -2.36
C LEU A 165 14.59 -16.67 -1.29
N ASP A 166 15.73 -16.00 -1.13
CA ASP A 166 15.87 -14.84 -0.25
C ASP A 166 15.20 -13.62 -0.92
N THR A 167 13.88 -13.58 -0.82
CA THR A 167 13.06 -12.51 -1.40
C THR A 167 12.81 -11.46 -0.35
N TYR A 168 13.23 -10.24 -0.65
CA TYR A 168 12.94 -9.08 0.17
C TYR A 168 12.41 -7.97 -0.72
N LEU A 169 11.12 -7.67 -0.59
CA LEU A 169 10.53 -6.48 -1.19
C LEU A 169 10.14 -5.54 -0.05
N THR A 170 10.95 -4.50 0.13
CA THR A 170 10.87 -3.61 1.30
C THR A 170 9.54 -2.90 1.41
N THR A 171 8.97 -2.48 0.28
CA THR A 171 7.69 -1.78 0.25
C THR A 171 7.09 -1.82 -1.15
N PHE A 172 5.76 -1.84 -1.21
CA PHE A 172 4.96 -1.62 -2.40
C PHE A 172 3.62 -1.01 -2.01
N SER A 173 2.90 -0.43 -2.97
CA SER A 173 1.58 0.15 -2.74
C SER A 173 0.51 -0.61 -3.50
N ILE A 174 -0.73 -0.51 -3.05
CA ILE A 174 -1.87 -0.68 -3.95
C ILE A 174 -1.97 0.53 -4.90
N GLY A 175 -2.47 0.30 -6.10
CA GLY A 175 -2.78 1.35 -7.07
C GLY A 175 -4.24 1.31 -7.50
N PHE A 176 -4.74 2.45 -7.95
CA PHE A 176 -6.12 2.67 -8.37
C PHE A 176 -6.19 3.35 -9.72
N ASP A 177 -7.34 3.18 -10.38
CA ASP A 177 -7.63 3.86 -11.63
C ASP A 177 -7.85 5.36 -11.33
N GLY A 178 -7.12 6.23 -12.03
CA GLY A 178 -7.17 7.67 -11.82
C GLY A 178 -8.56 8.27 -12.11
N ASP A 179 -9.34 7.61 -12.97
CA ASP A 179 -10.67 8.09 -13.38
C ASP A 179 -11.82 7.53 -12.51
N THR A 180 -11.52 6.79 -11.44
CA THR A 180 -12.49 6.22 -10.46
C THR A 180 -13.59 5.33 -11.06
N THR A 181 -13.42 4.88 -12.31
CA THR A 181 -14.41 4.03 -13.01
C THR A 181 -14.35 2.57 -12.61
N SER A 182 -13.35 2.17 -11.83
CA SER A 182 -13.07 0.79 -11.43
C SER A 182 -12.62 0.74 -9.97
N ASP A 183 -13.13 -0.23 -9.22
CA ASP A 183 -12.63 -0.62 -7.90
C ASP A 183 -11.51 -1.68 -8.00
N GLU A 184 -11.02 -1.97 -9.21
CA GLU A 184 -9.85 -2.82 -9.38
C GLU A 184 -8.65 -2.24 -8.64
N ILE A 185 -7.98 -3.12 -7.91
CA ILE A 185 -6.71 -2.82 -7.28
C ILE A 185 -5.59 -3.45 -8.09
N VAL A 186 -4.53 -2.69 -8.28
CA VAL A 186 -3.25 -3.19 -8.78
C VAL A 186 -2.18 -3.07 -7.70
N VAL A 187 -1.05 -3.70 -7.92
CA VAL A 187 0.13 -3.55 -7.07
C VAL A 187 1.14 -2.70 -7.81
N GLY A 188 1.54 -1.57 -7.22
CA GLY A 188 2.55 -0.68 -7.77
C GLY A 188 3.86 -0.79 -7.01
N VAL A 189 4.96 -1.00 -7.74
CA VAL A 189 6.31 -1.14 -7.17
C VAL A 189 7.30 -0.25 -7.92
N PRO A 190 8.01 0.65 -7.23
CA PRO A 190 9.14 1.38 -7.82
C PRO A 190 10.22 0.46 -8.38
N LEU A 191 10.78 0.82 -9.54
CA LEU A 191 11.82 0.05 -10.22
C LEU A 191 13.01 -0.27 -9.33
N ARG A 192 13.40 0.64 -8.45
CA ARG A 192 14.49 0.41 -7.47
C ARG A 192 14.26 -0.84 -6.62
N TYR A 193 13.04 -1.03 -6.11
CA TYR A 193 12.75 -2.20 -5.27
C TYR A 193 12.58 -3.47 -6.08
N LEU A 194 12.09 -3.37 -7.33
CA LEU A 194 12.06 -4.50 -8.25
C LEU A 194 13.46 -4.94 -8.68
N HIS A 195 14.41 -4.00 -8.77
CA HIS A 195 15.80 -4.28 -9.10
C HIS A 195 16.49 -5.14 -8.03
N ASP A 196 16.18 -4.91 -6.75
CA ASP A 196 16.72 -5.67 -5.63
C ASP A 196 16.29 -7.15 -5.63
N LEU A 197 15.24 -7.49 -6.38
CA LEU A 197 14.80 -8.86 -6.56
C LEU A 197 15.76 -9.64 -7.47
N SER A 198 15.94 -10.93 -7.16
CA SER A 198 16.72 -11.82 -8.03
C SER A 198 16.14 -11.88 -9.46
N PRO A 199 16.92 -12.20 -10.51
CA PRO A 199 16.42 -12.30 -11.89
C PRO A 199 15.18 -13.21 -12.04
N THR A 200 15.15 -14.33 -11.31
CA THR A 200 14.01 -15.25 -11.28
C THR A 200 12.76 -14.58 -10.71
N GLU A 201 12.92 -13.83 -9.61
CA GLU A 201 11.83 -13.06 -8.99
C GLU A 201 11.35 -11.96 -9.93
N GLN A 202 12.25 -11.20 -10.56
CA GLN A 202 11.88 -10.18 -11.54
C GLN A 202 11.09 -10.77 -12.71
N SER A 203 11.51 -11.93 -13.22
CA SER A 203 10.80 -12.65 -14.29
C SER A 203 9.42 -13.14 -13.84
N TYR A 204 9.27 -13.60 -12.59
CA TYR A 204 7.97 -13.91 -12.03
C TYR A 204 7.07 -12.67 -12.02
N TRP A 205 7.52 -11.57 -11.41
CA TRP A 205 6.76 -10.32 -11.37
C TRP A 205 6.37 -9.85 -12.78
N LYS A 206 7.30 -9.95 -13.75
CA LYS A 206 7.07 -9.61 -15.16
C LYS A 206 5.89 -10.36 -15.78
N SER A 207 5.66 -11.61 -15.39
CA SER A 207 4.52 -12.41 -15.89
C SER A 207 3.15 -11.94 -15.36
N PHE A 208 3.15 -11.06 -14.36
CA PHE A 208 1.96 -10.44 -13.78
C PHE A 208 1.88 -8.94 -14.03
N GLU A 209 2.78 -8.36 -14.85
CA GLU A 209 2.65 -6.96 -15.24
C GLU A 209 1.26 -6.70 -15.83
N HIS A 210 0.66 -5.61 -15.37
CA HIS A 210 -0.65 -5.20 -15.83
C HIS A 210 -0.55 -4.62 -17.25
N GLU A 211 -1.54 -4.89 -18.11
CA GLU A 211 -1.53 -4.42 -19.50
C GLU A 211 -1.56 -2.89 -19.59
N ARG A 212 -2.28 -2.25 -18.66
CA ARG A 212 -2.26 -0.81 -18.37
C ARG A 212 -1.23 -0.45 -17.30
N GLN A 213 -0.53 0.67 -17.48
CA GLN A 213 0.49 1.20 -16.56
C GLN A 213 0.16 2.63 -16.07
N ASP A 214 -0.99 3.17 -16.48
CA ASP A 214 -1.53 4.50 -16.14
C ASP A 214 -2.30 4.50 -14.81
N TRP A 215 -1.79 3.76 -13.82
CA TRP A 215 -2.39 3.67 -12.49
C TRP A 215 -1.75 4.69 -11.54
N VAL A 216 -2.46 5.00 -10.46
CA VAL A 216 -1.99 5.93 -9.42
C VAL A 216 -1.73 5.15 -8.14
N LEU A 217 -0.52 5.27 -7.60
CA LEU A 217 -0.18 4.72 -6.27
C LEU A 217 -1.04 5.37 -5.19
N HIS A 218 -1.32 4.64 -4.11
CA HIS A 218 -2.06 5.21 -3.01
C HIS A 218 -1.34 6.44 -2.41
N PRO A 219 -2.00 7.60 -2.24
CA PRO A 219 -1.34 8.85 -1.85
C PRO A 219 -0.69 8.77 -0.45
N ASP A 220 -1.35 8.14 0.53
CA ASP A 220 -0.74 7.93 1.86
C ASP A 220 0.37 6.88 1.91
N TRP A 221 0.60 6.17 0.80
CA TRP A 221 1.83 5.41 0.64
C TRP A 221 2.93 6.32 0.03
N VAL A 222 2.60 7.09 -1.00
CA VAL A 222 3.52 8.00 -1.70
C VAL A 222 4.15 9.04 -0.76
N ARG A 223 3.34 9.67 0.09
CA ARG A 223 3.79 10.72 1.03
C ARG A 223 4.99 10.28 1.88
N PRO A 224 4.88 9.24 2.73
CA PRO A 224 5.99 8.83 3.57
C PRO A 224 7.14 8.16 2.80
N HIS A 225 6.85 7.39 1.75
CA HIS A 225 7.88 6.58 1.09
C HIS A 225 8.65 7.31 0.00
N LEU A 226 7.99 8.23 -0.73
CA LEU A 226 8.59 8.93 -1.87
C LEU A 226 8.82 10.42 -1.59
N MET A 227 7.99 11.06 -0.76
CA MET A 227 8.05 12.51 -0.54
C MET A 227 8.63 12.92 0.82
N GLY A 228 8.72 12.00 1.79
CA GLY A 228 9.14 12.30 3.16
C GLY A 228 8.09 13.10 3.96
N GLU A 229 6.82 12.99 3.56
CA GLU A 229 5.66 13.65 4.18
C GLU A 229 4.89 12.67 5.09
N PHE A 230 4.11 13.21 6.03
CA PHE A 230 3.26 12.37 6.89
C PHE A 230 2.01 11.89 6.13
N PRO A 231 1.54 10.64 6.39
CA PRO A 231 0.22 10.20 5.94
C PRO A 231 -0.88 11.11 6.48
N GLU A 232 -1.93 11.32 5.70
CA GLU A 232 -3.08 12.13 6.09
C GLU A 232 -4.22 11.31 6.67
N ARG A 233 -4.35 10.02 6.30
CA ARG A 233 -5.46 9.15 6.68
C ARG A 233 -4.99 7.71 6.86
N VAL A 234 -5.86 6.89 7.45
CA VAL A 234 -5.67 5.45 7.62
C VAL A 234 -6.64 4.65 6.74
N SER A 235 -6.30 3.40 6.44
CA SER A 235 -7.24 2.50 5.77
C SER A 235 -8.40 2.13 6.70
N PRO A 236 -9.58 1.78 6.17
CA PRO A 236 -10.68 1.32 7.03
C PRO A 236 -10.40 -0.05 7.66
N TYR A 237 -9.52 -0.88 7.09
CA TYR A 237 -9.06 -2.10 7.75
C TYR A 237 -8.34 -1.77 9.06
N THR A 238 -7.40 -0.84 9.01
CA THR A 238 -6.67 -0.38 10.19
C THR A 238 -7.59 0.40 11.14
N ALA A 239 -8.49 1.23 10.61
CA ALA A 239 -9.44 2.00 11.42
C ALA A 239 -10.38 1.11 12.24
N ILE A 240 -10.88 -0.01 11.69
CA ILE A 240 -11.71 -0.98 12.44
C ILE A 240 -10.96 -1.49 13.67
N LEU A 241 -9.68 -1.88 13.50
CA LEU A 241 -8.87 -2.41 14.59
C LEU A 241 -8.60 -1.34 15.66
N MET A 242 -8.31 -0.10 15.24
CA MET A 242 -8.14 1.03 16.15
C MET A 242 -9.45 1.33 16.92
N GLU A 243 -10.59 1.33 16.24
CA GLU A 243 -11.91 1.55 16.86
C GLU A 243 -12.24 0.44 17.87
N MET A 244 -11.93 -0.83 17.58
CA MET A 244 -12.11 -1.94 18.52
C MET A 244 -11.26 -1.78 19.79
N SER A 245 -10.00 -1.37 19.63
CA SER A 245 -9.09 -1.11 20.76
C SER A 245 -9.63 0.01 21.65
N LEU A 246 -10.02 1.13 21.02
CA LEU A 246 -10.58 2.28 21.71
C LEU A 246 -11.92 1.98 22.40
N VAL A 247 -12.79 1.17 21.79
CA VAL A 247 -14.02 0.67 22.44
C VAL A 247 -13.71 -0.07 23.73
N ASN A 248 -12.71 -0.96 23.72
CA ASN A 248 -12.32 -1.71 24.90
C ASN A 248 -11.67 -0.80 25.98
N GLU A 249 -10.89 0.20 25.58
CA GLU A 249 -10.36 1.21 26.51
C GLU A 249 -11.47 1.99 27.20
N ILE A 250 -12.49 2.42 26.45
CA ILE A 250 -13.67 3.09 27.01
C ILE A 250 -14.40 2.17 27.98
N CYS A 251 -14.62 0.90 27.62
CA CYS A 251 -15.24 -0.08 28.51
C CYS A 251 -14.51 -0.15 29.87
N ASP A 252 -13.17 -0.22 29.86
CA ASP A 252 -12.39 -0.31 31.09
C ASP A 252 -12.58 0.92 31.99
N VAL A 253 -12.51 2.12 31.40
CA VAL A 253 -12.70 3.39 32.14
C VAL A 253 -14.11 3.55 32.71
N ILE A 254 -15.15 3.12 31.99
CA ILE A 254 -16.52 3.19 32.49
C ILE A 254 -16.85 2.06 33.50
N GLY A 255 -15.97 1.07 33.65
CA GLY A 255 -16.13 -0.07 34.54
C GLY A 255 -17.00 -1.20 33.96
N TYR A 256 -17.01 -1.33 32.63
CA TYR A 256 -17.68 -2.39 31.90
C TYR A 256 -16.66 -3.48 31.53
N PRO A 257 -17.07 -4.76 31.41
CA PRO A 257 -16.27 -5.76 30.73
C PRO A 257 -15.94 -5.31 29.30
N THR A 258 -14.82 -5.77 28.73
CA THR A 258 -14.48 -5.49 27.34
C THR A 258 -15.60 -5.94 26.40
N LEU A 259 -15.84 -5.19 25.33
CA LEU A 259 -16.82 -5.58 24.31
C LEU A 259 -16.24 -6.65 23.38
N PHE A 260 -14.99 -6.45 22.95
CA PHE A 260 -14.27 -7.39 22.10
C PHE A 260 -13.34 -8.27 22.94
N ARG A 261 -13.42 -9.59 22.74
CA ARG A 261 -12.62 -10.57 23.51
C ARG A 261 -11.15 -10.58 23.11
N THR A 262 -10.87 -10.33 21.84
CA THR A 262 -9.53 -10.33 21.26
C THR A 262 -9.32 -9.07 20.42
N LEU A 263 -8.19 -8.40 20.63
CA LEU A 263 -7.71 -7.34 19.76
C LEU A 263 -6.70 -7.92 18.76
N TYR A 264 -6.77 -7.47 17.52
CA TYR A 264 -5.97 -8.00 16.40
C TYR A 264 -4.96 -6.96 15.90
N GLU A 265 -4.30 -6.31 16.85
CA GLU A 265 -3.16 -5.41 16.60
C GLU A 265 -1.91 -6.22 16.24
N ASP A 266 -0.91 -5.57 15.64
CA ASP A 266 0.35 -6.24 15.30
C ASP A 266 1.03 -6.85 16.55
N PRO A 267 1.56 -8.08 16.47
CA PRO A 267 1.72 -8.93 15.28
C PRO A 267 0.55 -9.91 15.01
N ASN A 268 -0.59 -9.75 15.69
CA ASN A 268 -1.72 -10.68 15.65
C ASN A 268 -2.74 -10.36 14.53
N ARG A 269 -2.49 -9.38 13.67
CA ARG A 269 -3.35 -9.04 12.54
C ARG A 269 -3.46 -10.25 11.59
N PRO A 270 -4.68 -10.71 11.25
CA PRO A 270 -4.84 -11.84 10.33
C PRO A 270 -4.31 -11.49 8.93
N THR A 271 -3.53 -12.41 8.34
CA THR A 271 -2.88 -12.21 7.03
C THR A 271 -3.88 -11.95 5.88
N ASP A 272 -5.04 -12.61 5.89
CA ASP A 272 -6.07 -12.38 4.84
C ASP A 272 -7.05 -11.25 5.19
N TYR A 273 -6.83 -10.52 6.29
CA TYR A 273 -7.61 -9.33 6.64
C TYR A 273 -7.05 -8.09 5.93
N GLY A 274 -7.38 -8.00 4.65
CA GLY A 274 -6.98 -6.92 3.76
C GLY A 274 -7.68 -7.03 2.40
N TYR A 275 -7.11 -6.40 1.39
CA TYR A 275 -7.66 -6.41 0.04
C TYR A 275 -7.69 -7.80 -0.61
N LEU A 276 -8.69 -8.06 -1.45
CA LEU A 276 -8.71 -9.25 -2.31
C LEU A 276 -7.63 -9.14 -3.39
N ILE A 277 -6.66 -10.06 -3.38
CA ILE A 277 -5.63 -10.10 -4.43
C ILE A 277 -6.13 -10.85 -5.67
N ARG A 278 -7.12 -11.73 -5.50
CA ARG A 278 -7.87 -12.35 -6.60
C ARG A 278 -9.37 -12.17 -6.32
N PRO A 279 -10.09 -11.39 -7.15
CA PRO A 279 -11.53 -11.16 -6.98
C PRO A 279 -12.30 -12.43 -7.37
N THR A 280 -12.29 -13.40 -6.46
CA THR A 280 -12.91 -14.72 -6.62
C THR A 280 -13.87 -14.98 -5.49
N LYS A 281 -14.93 -15.77 -5.76
CA LYS A 281 -15.94 -16.12 -4.74
C LYS A 281 -15.31 -16.68 -3.48
N ARG A 282 -14.25 -17.47 -3.61
CA ARG A 282 -13.52 -18.05 -2.48
C ARG A 282 -12.81 -16.98 -1.64
N GLU A 283 -12.11 -16.03 -2.25
CA GLU A 283 -11.41 -14.98 -1.48
C GLU A 283 -12.40 -14.05 -0.76
N LEU A 284 -13.45 -13.60 -1.45
CA LEU A 284 -14.50 -12.78 -0.82
C LEU A 284 -15.19 -13.53 0.33
N SER A 285 -15.45 -14.82 0.14
CA SER A 285 -16.01 -15.68 1.19
C SER A 285 -15.12 -15.82 2.42
N THR A 286 -13.81 -16.01 2.22
CA THR A 286 -12.82 -16.05 3.31
C THR A 286 -12.78 -14.71 4.05
N PHE A 287 -12.76 -13.60 3.31
CA PHE A 287 -12.80 -12.26 3.88
C PHE A 287 -14.06 -12.04 4.73
N ILE A 288 -15.25 -12.40 4.23
CA ILE A 288 -16.52 -12.28 4.97
C ILE A 288 -16.51 -13.11 6.25
N GLU A 289 -15.97 -14.34 6.21
CA GLU A 289 -15.84 -15.19 7.40
C GLU A 289 -14.91 -14.54 8.44
N GLN A 290 -13.79 -13.95 8.02
CA GLN A 290 -12.88 -13.23 8.90
C GLN A 290 -13.51 -11.98 9.48
N LEU A 291 -14.20 -11.18 8.68
CA LEU A 291 -14.92 -9.98 9.12
C LEU A 291 -16.02 -10.32 10.14
N ASN A 292 -16.81 -11.37 9.89
CA ASN A 292 -17.80 -11.87 10.85
C ASN A 292 -17.14 -12.34 12.16
N LYS A 293 -16.00 -13.05 12.08
CA LYS A 293 -15.28 -13.48 13.28
C LYS A 293 -14.78 -12.30 14.08
N LEU A 294 -14.18 -11.32 13.42
CA LEU A 294 -13.61 -10.11 14.00
C LEU A 294 -14.66 -9.26 14.73
N LEU A 295 -15.83 -9.06 14.10
CA LEU A 295 -16.84 -8.11 14.57
C LEU A 295 -17.94 -8.74 15.42
N ILE A 296 -18.39 -9.95 15.09
CA ILE A 296 -19.60 -10.55 15.65
C ILE A 296 -19.28 -11.69 16.60
N ASP A 297 -18.50 -12.66 16.14
CA ASP A 297 -18.17 -13.80 16.99
C ASP A 297 -17.23 -13.35 18.12
N ASN A 298 -16.43 -12.30 17.94
CA ASN A 298 -15.51 -11.76 18.94
C ASN A 298 -16.18 -11.03 20.13
N LEU A 299 -17.49 -10.79 20.10
CA LEU A 299 -18.19 -10.05 21.17
C LEU A 299 -18.24 -10.84 22.49
N ASP A 300 -18.02 -10.17 23.63
CA ASP A 300 -18.11 -10.76 24.97
C ASP A 300 -19.52 -10.61 25.57
N GLN A 301 -20.14 -11.74 25.94
CA GLN A 301 -21.44 -11.76 26.62
C GLN A 301 -21.44 -11.08 27.98
N LYS A 302 -20.26 -10.98 28.64
CA LYS A 302 -20.13 -10.31 29.94
C LYS A 302 -20.47 -8.83 29.84
N PHE A 303 -20.11 -8.17 28.75
CA PHE A 303 -20.47 -6.78 28.48
C PHE A 303 -22.00 -6.61 28.52
N PHE A 304 -22.74 -7.44 27.78
CA PHE A 304 -24.20 -7.38 27.71
C PHE A 304 -24.88 -7.66 29.04
N ARG A 305 -24.33 -8.59 29.84
CA ARG A 305 -24.80 -8.83 31.20
C ARG A 305 -24.69 -7.58 32.08
N GLN A 306 -23.53 -6.90 32.02
CA GLN A 306 -23.31 -5.65 32.75
C GLN A 306 -24.26 -4.54 32.26
N ALA A 307 -24.48 -4.45 30.96
CA ALA A 307 -25.41 -3.51 30.33
C ALA A 307 -26.90 -3.88 30.54
N LYS A 308 -27.20 -4.93 31.31
CA LYS A 308 -28.56 -5.43 31.61
C LYS A 308 -29.37 -5.79 30.36
N ILE A 309 -28.69 -6.29 29.33
CA ILE A 309 -29.31 -6.89 28.16
C ILE A 309 -29.62 -8.36 28.46
N PRO A 310 -30.85 -8.84 28.22
CA PRO A 310 -31.19 -10.25 28.41
C PRO A 310 -30.28 -11.15 27.56
N LEU A 311 -29.69 -12.19 28.18
CA LEU A 311 -28.84 -13.17 27.48
C LEU A 311 -29.64 -14.33 26.87
N THR A 312 -30.88 -14.53 27.33
CA THR A 312 -31.79 -15.56 26.85
C THR A 312 -33.05 -14.92 26.27
N GLU A 313 -33.67 -15.62 25.32
CA GLU A 313 -34.97 -15.28 24.76
C GLU A 313 -35.86 -16.51 24.76
N GLU A 314 -37.17 -16.30 24.86
CA GLU A 314 -38.14 -17.37 24.68
C GLU A 314 -38.17 -17.76 23.20
N ARG A 315 -38.00 -19.06 22.95
CA ARG A 315 -38.09 -19.66 21.63
C ARG A 315 -39.13 -20.76 21.65
N GLN A 316 -39.76 -20.94 20.51
CA GLN A 316 -40.69 -22.03 20.29
C GLN A 316 -40.05 -23.06 19.37
N ASP A 317 -40.12 -24.34 19.74
CA ASP A 317 -39.72 -25.44 18.85
C ASP A 317 -40.83 -25.75 17.82
N GLY A 318 -40.55 -26.70 16.90
CA GLY A 318 -41.52 -27.11 15.88
C GLY A 318 -42.77 -27.78 16.43
N ASP A 319 -42.75 -28.23 17.69
CA ASP A 319 -43.87 -28.87 18.40
C ASP A 319 -44.66 -27.87 19.26
N GLY A 320 -44.26 -26.61 19.26
CA GLY A 320 -44.95 -25.54 19.98
C GLY A 320 -44.50 -25.34 21.42
N ASN A 321 -43.49 -26.07 21.91
CA ASN A 321 -42.97 -25.93 23.27
C ASN A 321 -42.12 -24.66 23.40
N ILE A 322 -42.35 -23.90 24.48
CA ILE A 322 -41.56 -22.71 24.82
C ILE A 322 -40.35 -23.13 25.64
N TYR A 323 -39.16 -22.76 25.19
CA TYR A 323 -37.90 -22.93 25.92
C TYR A 323 -37.09 -21.63 25.92
N GLN A 324 -36.18 -21.47 26.88
CA GLN A 324 -35.24 -20.34 26.87
C GLN A 324 -34.01 -20.69 26.03
N GLY A 325 -33.86 -20.03 24.90
CA GLY A 325 -32.68 -20.14 24.03
C GLY A 325 -31.64 -19.08 24.35
N GLN A 326 -30.36 -19.40 24.14
CA GLN A 326 -29.29 -18.40 24.18
C GLN A 326 -29.44 -17.41 23.02
N ARG A 327 -29.29 -16.12 23.30
CA ARG A 327 -29.34 -15.06 22.29
C ARG A 327 -27.99 -14.92 21.59
N GLY A 328 -28.04 -14.61 20.29
CA GLY A 328 -26.84 -14.29 19.54
C GLY A 328 -26.24 -12.95 19.98
N THR A 329 -24.91 -12.88 20.09
CA THR A 329 -24.18 -11.66 20.49
C THR A 329 -24.45 -10.47 19.58
N MET A 330 -24.62 -10.70 18.28
CA MET A 330 -25.04 -9.66 17.32
C MET A 330 -26.37 -9.01 17.71
N ASN A 331 -27.38 -9.82 18.04
CA ASN A 331 -28.70 -9.28 18.42
C ASN A 331 -28.63 -8.55 19.76
N MET A 332 -27.80 -9.02 20.69
CA MET A 332 -27.55 -8.32 21.95
C MET A 332 -26.86 -6.96 21.73
N LEU A 333 -25.91 -6.88 20.78
CA LEU A 333 -25.27 -5.61 20.41
C LEU A 333 -26.27 -4.63 19.79
N ILE A 334 -27.10 -5.08 18.86
CA ILE A 334 -28.13 -4.25 18.22
C ILE A 334 -29.10 -3.69 19.26
N GLU A 335 -29.63 -4.55 20.15
CA GLU A 335 -30.52 -4.08 21.20
C GLU A 335 -29.83 -3.13 22.19
N TRP A 336 -28.56 -3.37 22.50
CA TRP A 336 -27.78 -2.45 23.32
C TRP A 336 -27.67 -1.07 22.67
N MET A 337 -27.38 -1.01 21.36
CA MET A 337 -27.32 0.25 20.62
C MET A 337 -28.69 0.96 20.62
N ASP A 338 -29.77 0.23 20.30
CA ASP A 338 -31.14 0.75 20.28
C ASP A 338 -31.58 1.33 21.62
N ARG A 339 -31.18 0.70 22.74
CA ARG A 339 -31.50 1.17 24.09
C ARG A 339 -30.62 2.34 24.56
N THR A 340 -29.42 2.46 24.01
CA THR A 340 -28.44 3.48 24.42
C THR A 340 -28.66 4.78 23.65
N VAL A 341 -29.04 4.69 22.38
CA VAL A 341 -29.26 5.87 21.55
C VAL A 341 -30.50 6.64 22.00
N THR A 342 -30.33 7.95 22.22
CA THR A 342 -31.44 8.84 22.62
C THR A 342 -31.99 9.64 21.43
N HIS A 343 -31.12 9.98 20.47
CA HIS A 343 -31.47 10.72 19.27
C HIS A 343 -30.58 10.22 18.12
N ASP A 344 -31.19 9.77 17.03
CA ASP A 344 -30.50 9.21 15.85
C ASP A 344 -31.12 9.74 14.54
N PRO A 345 -30.93 11.03 14.22
CA PRO A 345 -31.55 11.63 13.04
C PRO A 345 -30.97 11.09 11.74
N GLU A 346 -29.73 10.60 11.77
CA GLU A 346 -29.01 10.05 10.62
C GLU A 346 -29.17 8.52 10.47
N GLY A 347 -29.84 7.87 11.43
CA GLY A 347 -30.10 6.43 11.40
C GLY A 347 -28.84 5.58 11.55
N MET A 348 -27.81 6.07 12.23
CA MET A 348 -26.52 5.40 12.39
C MET A 348 -26.67 4.01 13.03
N VAL A 349 -27.54 3.87 14.04
CA VAL A 349 -27.77 2.58 14.70
C VAL A 349 -28.47 1.59 13.77
N GLN A 350 -29.40 2.08 12.95
CA GLN A 350 -30.10 1.25 11.96
C GLN A 350 -29.13 0.76 10.87
N SER A 351 -28.27 1.65 10.37
CA SER A 351 -27.23 1.31 9.39
C SER A 351 -26.22 0.32 9.97
N ALA A 352 -25.73 0.53 11.20
CA ALA A 352 -24.85 -0.40 11.90
C ALA A 352 -25.50 -1.78 12.09
N ALA A 353 -26.78 -1.81 12.46
CA ALA A 353 -27.53 -3.07 12.59
C ALA A 353 -27.73 -3.77 11.24
N ALA A 354 -27.94 -3.02 10.15
CA ALA A 354 -28.12 -3.55 8.81
C ALA A 354 -26.85 -4.24 8.31
N ILE A 355 -25.69 -3.58 8.39
CA ILE A 355 -24.43 -4.15 7.92
C ILE A 355 -23.99 -5.37 8.73
N LEU A 356 -24.19 -5.37 10.06
CA LEU A 356 -23.88 -6.55 10.89
C LEU A 356 -24.74 -7.77 10.47
N LYS A 357 -26.03 -7.55 10.20
CA LYS A 357 -26.94 -8.60 9.70
C LYS A 357 -26.53 -9.05 8.30
N GLU A 358 -26.11 -8.14 7.44
CA GLU A 358 -25.64 -8.44 6.09
C GLU A 358 -24.41 -9.34 6.11
N ILE A 359 -23.37 -8.96 6.86
CA ILE A 359 -22.15 -9.76 7.06
C ILE A 359 -22.50 -11.16 7.58
N ARG A 360 -23.37 -11.25 8.60
CA ARG A 360 -23.80 -12.54 9.17
C ARG A 360 -24.54 -13.40 8.14
N ARG A 361 -25.42 -12.79 7.34
CA ARG A 361 -26.19 -13.48 6.29
C ARG A 361 -25.29 -13.96 5.16
N ALA A 362 -24.36 -13.11 4.71
CA ALA A 362 -23.40 -13.43 3.67
C ALA A 362 -22.53 -14.63 4.09
N ARG A 363 -22.02 -14.60 5.32
CA ARG A 363 -21.28 -15.72 5.95
C ARG A 363 -22.09 -17.01 5.95
N SER A 364 -23.35 -16.98 6.38
CA SER A 364 -24.22 -18.16 6.37
C SER A 364 -24.47 -18.71 4.96
N LYS A 365 -24.69 -17.84 3.97
CA LYS A 365 -24.91 -18.25 2.57
C LYS A 365 -23.72 -19.05 2.03
N THR A 366 -22.50 -18.58 2.30
CA THR A 366 -21.26 -19.26 1.93
C THR A 366 -21.09 -20.62 2.63
N ALA A 367 -21.42 -20.71 3.92
CA ALA A 367 -21.20 -21.93 4.70
C ALA A 367 -22.11 -23.11 4.32
N HIS A 368 -23.23 -22.86 3.62
CA HIS A 368 -24.27 -23.86 3.39
C HIS A 368 -24.33 -24.42 1.95
N LYS A 369 -23.45 -24.00 1.04
CA LYS A 369 -23.43 -24.46 -0.36
C LYS A 369 -22.01 -24.57 -0.91
N LEU A 370 -21.70 -25.68 -1.59
CA LEU A 370 -20.52 -25.78 -2.46
C LEU A 370 -20.76 -24.87 -3.67
N HIS A 371 -19.93 -23.84 -3.82
CA HIS A 371 -19.97 -22.91 -4.94
C HIS A 371 -18.77 -23.13 -5.86
N GLU A 372 -18.97 -22.99 -7.18
CA GLU A 372 -17.86 -22.89 -8.12
C GLU A 372 -17.05 -21.63 -7.81
N ASN A 373 -15.72 -21.74 -7.90
CA ASN A 373 -14.82 -20.62 -7.64
C ASN A 373 -14.67 -19.74 -8.88
N GLU A 374 -15.65 -18.85 -9.07
CA GLU A 374 -15.68 -17.91 -10.19
C GLU A 374 -14.89 -16.63 -9.88
N TYR A 375 -14.32 -16.03 -10.93
CA TYR A 375 -13.67 -14.71 -10.91
C TYR A 375 -14.68 -13.65 -11.36
N ASP A 376 -14.77 -12.54 -10.62
CA ASP A 376 -15.65 -11.40 -10.92
C ASP A 376 -15.08 -10.12 -10.27
N SER A 377 -14.70 -9.13 -11.07
CA SER A 377 -14.10 -7.88 -10.58
C SER A 377 -15.02 -7.05 -9.69
N SER A 378 -16.36 -7.23 -9.76
CA SER A 378 -17.29 -6.54 -8.86
C SER A 378 -17.10 -6.93 -7.38
N MET A 379 -16.38 -8.02 -7.09
CA MET A 379 -16.08 -8.44 -5.72
C MET A 379 -15.20 -7.46 -4.96
N TRP A 380 -14.40 -6.63 -5.65
CA TRP A 380 -13.69 -5.53 -5.01
C TRP A 380 -14.67 -4.49 -4.47
N THR A 381 -15.68 -4.11 -5.26
CA THR A 381 -16.77 -3.23 -4.82
C THR A 381 -17.52 -3.83 -3.64
N ASP A 382 -17.85 -5.13 -3.68
CA ASP A 382 -18.51 -5.81 -2.56
C ASP A 382 -17.66 -5.79 -1.28
N GLN A 383 -16.37 -6.10 -1.38
CA GLN A 383 -15.45 -6.04 -0.24
C GLN A 383 -15.38 -4.61 0.33
N ARG A 384 -15.20 -3.63 -0.56
CA ARG A 384 -15.11 -2.20 -0.23
C ARG A 384 -16.33 -1.75 0.56
N HIS A 385 -17.53 -2.07 0.08
CA HIS A 385 -18.78 -1.76 0.78
C HIS A 385 -18.79 -2.36 2.19
N LEU A 386 -18.51 -3.67 2.30
CA LEU A 386 -18.55 -4.36 3.58
C LEU A 386 -17.57 -3.78 4.61
N VAL A 387 -16.36 -3.41 4.21
CA VAL A 387 -15.34 -2.89 5.14
C VAL A 387 -15.60 -1.43 5.55
N VAL A 388 -16.06 -0.55 4.64
CA VAL A 388 -16.42 0.83 5.02
C VAL A 388 -17.61 0.84 5.98
N GLU A 389 -18.67 0.11 5.66
CA GLU A 389 -19.86 0.08 6.50
C GLU A 389 -19.58 -0.63 7.85
N ALA A 390 -18.70 -1.64 7.86
CA ALA A 390 -18.23 -2.23 9.10
C ALA A 390 -17.46 -1.22 9.97
N TYR A 391 -16.58 -0.41 9.39
CA TYR A 391 -15.91 0.68 10.10
C TYR A 391 -16.92 1.64 10.74
N LEU A 392 -17.91 2.09 9.98
CA LEU A 392 -18.96 2.98 10.49
C LEU A 392 -19.78 2.34 11.61
N ALA A 393 -20.04 1.03 11.53
CA ALA A 393 -20.74 0.30 12.59
C ALA A 393 -19.94 0.25 13.90
N VAL A 394 -18.64 -0.05 13.85
CA VAL A 394 -17.79 -0.06 15.06
C VAL A 394 -17.62 1.36 15.62
N ARG A 395 -17.46 2.36 14.75
CA ARG A 395 -17.44 3.77 15.15
C ARG A 395 -18.72 4.19 15.86
N THR A 396 -19.88 3.75 15.38
CA THR A 396 -21.19 4.01 16.03
C THR A 396 -21.20 3.44 17.45
N VAL A 397 -20.72 2.21 17.62
CA VAL A 397 -20.58 1.57 18.95
C VAL A 397 -19.68 2.40 19.87
N ARG A 398 -18.52 2.86 19.37
CA ARG A 398 -17.63 3.76 20.14
C ARG A 398 -18.35 5.04 20.56
N GLN A 399 -18.99 5.74 19.63
CA GLN A 399 -19.66 7.02 19.91
C GLN A 399 -20.76 6.88 20.97
N LEU A 400 -21.52 5.78 20.92
CA LEU A 400 -22.51 5.47 21.95
C LEU A 400 -21.86 5.27 23.33
N LEU A 401 -20.72 4.55 23.41
CA LEU A 401 -19.97 4.40 24.66
C LEU A 401 -19.39 5.73 25.15
N GLN A 402 -18.92 6.61 24.25
CA GLN A 402 -18.38 7.92 24.58
C GLN A 402 -19.40 8.88 25.17
N SER A 403 -20.70 8.67 24.92
CA SER A 403 -21.76 9.43 25.58
C SER A 403 -21.79 9.24 27.10
N HIS A 404 -21.13 8.19 27.62
CA HIS A 404 -21.06 7.95 29.05
C HIS A 404 -20.13 8.97 29.74
N PRO A 405 -20.54 9.63 30.85
CA PRO A 405 -19.78 10.74 31.45
C PRO A 405 -18.31 10.41 31.80
N LYS A 406 -18.04 9.16 32.21
CA LYS A 406 -16.68 8.70 32.54
C LYS A 406 -15.77 8.51 31.33
N ALA A 407 -16.33 8.36 30.12
CA ALA A 407 -15.55 8.13 28.91
C ALA A 407 -14.72 9.36 28.48
N SER A 408 -15.02 10.54 29.01
CA SER A 408 -14.26 11.79 28.78
C SER A 408 -12.79 11.72 29.17
N ALA A 409 -12.38 10.74 29.98
CA ALA A 409 -10.99 10.50 30.34
C ALA A 409 -10.18 9.76 29.24
N VAL A 410 -10.85 9.16 28.26
CA VAL A 410 -10.19 8.41 27.17
C VAL A 410 -9.87 9.37 26.03
N LYS A 411 -8.62 9.36 25.58
CA LYS A 411 -8.18 10.19 24.45
C LYS A 411 -8.45 9.44 23.14
N VAL A 412 -9.20 10.08 22.25
CA VAL A 412 -9.39 9.60 20.87
C VAL A 412 -8.19 10.06 20.03
N SER A 413 -7.66 9.17 19.18
CA SER A 413 -6.62 9.56 18.23
C SER A 413 -7.22 10.51 17.18
N GLU A 414 -6.39 11.40 16.63
CA GLU A 414 -6.83 12.40 15.65
C GLU A 414 -7.46 11.74 14.42
N GLU A 415 -6.92 10.58 14.01
CA GLU A 415 -7.40 9.82 12.86
C GLU A 415 -8.84 9.33 13.05
N LEU A 416 -9.22 8.89 14.26
CA LEU A 416 -10.57 8.41 14.55
C LEU A 416 -11.54 9.53 14.93
N ASP A 417 -11.04 10.61 15.54
CA ASP A 417 -11.86 11.74 15.96
C ASP A 417 -12.32 12.56 14.75
N GLU A 418 -11.37 12.93 13.89
CA GLU A 418 -11.62 13.67 12.65
C GLU A 418 -12.09 12.76 11.50
N ALA A 419 -12.20 11.45 11.74
CA ALA A 419 -12.55 10.45 10.73
C ALA A 419 -11.65 10.51 9.48
N LYS A 420 -10.34 10.62 9.70
CA LYS A 420 -9.31 10.54 8.66
C LYS A 420 -9.13 9.10 8.21
N VAL A 421 -10.21 8.53 7.67
CA VAL A 421 -10.26 7.19 7.11
C VAL A 421 -10.54 7.32 5.63
N TRP A 422 -9.86 6.52 4.81
CA TRP A 422 -10.16 6.50 3.39
C TRP A 422 -11.60 5.98 3.16
N PRO A 423 -12.46 6.75 2.45
CA PRO A 423 -13.78 6.27 2.00
C PRO A 423 -13.68 5.25 0.85
N PHE A 424 -12.44 5.11 0.36
CA PHE A 424 -12.00 4.64 -0.94
C PHE A 424 -12.56 5.47 -2.11
#